data_AF-I6U4M8-F1
#
_entry.id   AF-I6U4M8-F1
#
_cell.length_a   1.000
_cell.length_b   1.000
_cell.length_c   1.000
_cell.angle_alpha   90.00
_cell.angle_beta   90.00
_cell.angle_gamma   90.00
#
_symmetry.space_group_name_H-M   'P 1'
#
loop_
_entity.id
_entity.type
_entity.pdbx_description
1 polymer ?
#
loop_
_entity_poly.entity_id
_entity_poly.type
_entity_poly.pdbx_seq_one_letter_code
_entity_poly.pdbx_strand_id
1 'polypeptide(L)'
;MFALFSGLLGTAFSVLIRLELSGPGVQYIADNQLYNSIITAHAIMMIFFMVMPALIGGFGNFLLPLLVGGPDMAFPRLNNIIPSLLLFVFSATIENGAGTAIFGLHLSGISSMLGAMNFITTILNMRSPGIRLHKLALFAVLLLLSLPVLAGGITMVLTDRNFNTSFFEVAGGVYILIIPGFGIISTVIAAGSGKNVFGYLGMVYAMIHHMYTVGLDVDTRAYFTAATLIIAVPTGIKIFRFVVLFTIGGLSGVVLANASLDVAFHDKHYVLFTIFSILLLNNNNIRW
;
A
#
# COMPACT_ATOMS: atom_id res chain seq x y z
N MET A 1 5.23 -10.81 -13.46
CA MET A 1 4.48 -10.79 -14.73
C MET A 1 3.16 -10.04 -14.60
N PHE A 2 2.24 -10.49 -13.75
CA PHE A 2 0.93 -9.85 -13.56
C PHE A 2 0.99 -8.34 -13.27
N ALA A 3 1.70 -7.93 -12.21
CA ALA A 3 1.83 -6.52 -11.83
C ALA A 3 2.45 -5.63 -12.92
N LEU A 4 3.37 -6.19 -13.73
CA LEU A 4 4.00 -5.49 -14.84
C LEU A 4 2.97 -5.19 -15.94
N PHE A 5 2.15 -6.18 -16.31
CA PHE A 5 1.10 -6.02 -17.30
C PHE A 5 0.06 -4.97 -16.87
N SER A 6 -0.44 -5.06 -15.64
CA SER A 6 -1.36 -4.05 -15.09
C SER A 6 -0.73 -2.67 -14.99
N GLY A 7 0.58 -2.58 -14.69
CA GLY A 7 1.32 -1.32 -14.69
C GLY A 7 1.43 -0.69 -16.08
N LEU A 8 1.64 -1.50 -17.13
CA LEU A 8 1.66 -1.01 -18.51
C LEU A 8 0.29 -0.46 -18.93
N LEU A 9 -0.79 -1.19 -18.63
CA LEU A 9 -2.15 -0.70 -18.89
C LEU A 9 -2.48 0.56 -18.07
N GLY A 10 -2.06 0.61 -16.81
CA GLY A 10 -2.25 1.78 -15.95
C GLY A 10 -1.49 2.99 -16.49
N THR A 11 -0.27 2.78 -17.01
CA THR A 11 0.52 3.82 -17.66
C THR A 11 -0.13 4.30 -18.94
N ALA A 12 -0.77 3.42 -19.73
CA ALA A 12 -1.54 3.84 -20.91
C ALA A 12 -2.67 4.81 -20.54
N PHE A 13 -3.42 4.54 -19.46
CA PHE A 13 -4.40 5.51 -18.95
C PHE A 13 -3.75 6.82 -18.47
N SER A 14 -2.58 6.78 -17.84
CA SER A 14 -1.83 8.00 -17.46
C SER A 14 -1.46 8.85 -18.68
N VAL A 15 -1.03 8.21 -19.77
CA VAL A 15 -0.72 8.90 -21.03
C VAL A 15 -1.96 9.58 -21.59
N LEU A 16 -3.11 8.90 -21.63
CA LEU A 16 -4.37 9.49 -22.08
C LEU A 16 -4.78 10.71 -21.24
N ILE A 17 -4.65 10.64 -19.91
CA ILE A 17 -4.92 11.78 -19.01
C ILE A 17 -3.99 12.96 -19.34
N ARG A 18 -2.70 12.70 -19.58
CA ARG A 18 -1.72 13.75 -19.91
C ARG A 18 -1.95 14.35 -21.30
N LEU A 19 -2.41 13.56 -22.26
CA LEU A 19 -2.80 14.05 -23.58
C LEU A 19 -4.01 14.97 -23.48
N GLU A 20 -5.01 14.62 -22.67
CA GLU A 20 -6.16 15.49 -22.43
C GLU A 20 -5.76 16.79 -21.72
N LEU A 21 -4.82 16.74 -20.78
CA LEU A 21 -4.32 17.91 -20.04
C LEU A 21 -3.21 18.69 -20.77
N SER A 22 -2.96 18.41 -22.05
CA SER A 22 -1.88 19.06 -22.81
C SER A 22 -2.16 20.52 -23.19
N GLY A 23 -3.42 20.94 -23.15
CA GLY A 23 -3.86 22.30 -23.38
C GLY A 23 -5.21 22.59 -22.70
N PRO A 24 -5.62 23.87 -22.58
CA PRO A 24 -6.93 24.21 -22.05
C PRO A 24 -8.05 23.84 -23.04
N GLY A 25 -9.20 23.40 -22.51
CA GLY A 25 -10.33 22.93 -23.31
C GLY A 25 -10.26 21.44 -23.65
N VAL A 26 -11.26 20.92 -24.36
CA VAL A 26 -11.30 19.51 -24.78
C VAL A 26 -10.25 19.25 -25.85
N GLN A 27 -9.38 18.27 -25.63
CA GLN A 27 -8.37 17.86 -26.62
C GLN A 27 -8.79 16.60 -27.36
N TYR A 28 -9.04 15.51 -26.62
CA TYR A 28 -9.31 14.17 -27.16
C TYR A 28 -10.57 13.54 -26.57
N ILE A 29 -10.89 13.81 -25.30
CA ILE A 29 -11.98 13.20 -24.55
C ILE A 29 -13.04 14.28 -24.27
N ALA A 30 -14.08 14.32 -25.10
CA ALA A 30 -15.19 15.26 -24.94
C ALA A 30 -16.14 14.91 -23.79
N ASP A 31 -16.21 13.64 -23.40
CA ASP A 31 -17.07 13.18 -22.30
C ASP A 31 -16.34 13.21 -20.95
N ASN A 32 -16.77 14.12 -20.08
CA ASN A 32 -16.24 14.27 -18.73
C ASN A 32 -16.42 13.00 -17.88
N GLN A 33 -17.48 12.23 -18.09
CA GLN A 33 -17.72 11.00 -17.33
C GLN A 33 -16.73 9.91 -17.72
N LEU A 34 -16.43 9.78 -19.01
CA LEU A 34 -15.38 8.90 -19.51
C LEU A 34 -14.01 9.30 -18.95
N TYR A 35 -13.69 10.61 -18.93
CA TYR A 35 -12.44 11.11 -18.34
C TYR A 35 -12.30 10.73 -16.86
N ASN A 36 -13.35 10.95 -16.06
CA ASN A 36 -13.37 10.57 -14.63
C ASN A 36 -13.23 9.06 -14.43
N SER A 37 -13.83 8.27 -15.32
CA SER A 37 -13.73 6.81 -15.30
C SER A 37 -12.31 6.34 -15.59
N ILE A 38 -11.63 6.96 -16.56
CA ILE A 38 -10.22 6.69 -16.90
C ILE A 38 -9.29 7.03 -15.72
N ILE A 39 -9.49 8.18 -15.06
CA ILE A 39 -8.71 8.55 -13.86
C ILE A 39 -8.88 7.51 -12.76
N THR A 40 -10.13 7.13 -12.48
CA THR A 40 -10.46 6.15 -11.44
C THR A 40 -9.85 4.79 -11.75
N ALA A 41 -9.96 4.34 -13.01
CA ALA A 41 -9.36 3.09 -13.49
C ALA A 41 -7.83 3.13 -13.38
N HIS A 42 -7.18 4.23 -13.77
CA HIS A 42 -5.73 4.42 -13.61
C HIS A 42 -5.31 4.24 -12.15
N ALA A 43 -5.95 4.96 -11.22
CA ALA A 43 -5.61 4.91 -9.81
C ALA A 43 -5.80 3.50 -9.21
N ILE A 44 -6.93 2.87 -9.47
CA ILE A 44 -7.23 1.52 -8.98
C ILE A 44 -6.23 0.51 -9.55
N MET A 45 -5.95 0.55 -10.85
CA MET A 45 -4.98 -0.35 -11.48
C MET A 45 -3.57 -0.18 -10.92
N MET A 46 -3.10 1.05 -10.75
CA MET A 46 -1.75 1.29 -10.23
C MET A 46 -1.60 0.82 -8.78
N ILE A 47 -2.59 1.06 -7.92
CA ILE A 47 -2.48 0.72 -6.50
C ILE A 47 -2.76 -0.76 -6.26
N PHE A 48 -3.94 -1.25 -6.63
CA PHE A 48 -4.42 -2.59 -6.26
C PHE A 48 -3.92 -3.68 -7.21
N PHE A 49 -3.57 -3.35 -8.45
CA PHE A 49 -3.19 -4.35 -9.47
C PHE A 49 -1.72 -4.27 -9.91
N MET A 50 -1.01 -3.17 -9.65
CA MET A 50 0.44 -3.05 -9.89
C MET A 50 1.23 -3.03 -8.58
N VAL A 51 1.08 -2.01 -7.73
CA VAL A 51 1.93 -1.84 -6.53
C VAL A 51 1.71 -2.95 -5.52
N MET A 52 0.46 -3.21 -5.11
CA MET A 52 0.18 -4.26 -4.12
C MET A 52 0.64 -5.65 -4.61
N PRO A 53 0.32 -6.10 -5.84
CA PRO A 53 0.76 -7.41 -6.30
C PRO A 53 2.26 -7.48 -6.59
N ALA A 54 2.92 -6.39 -6.99
CA ALA A 54 4.38 -6.39 -7.15
C ALA A 54 5.08 -6.53 -5.80
N LEU A 55 4.74 -5.69 -4.82
CA LEU A 55 5.43 -5.60 -3.55
C LEU A 55 5.03 -6.72 -2.59
N ILE A 56 3.73 -6.96 -2.42
CA ILE A 56 3.23 -7.99 -1.50
C ILE A 56 3.24 -9.35 -2.22
N GLY A 57 2.58 -9.43 -3.37
CA GLY A 57 2.42 -10.69 -4.09
C GLY A 57 3.71 -11.26 -4.68
N GLY A 58 4.56 -10.40 -5.27
CA GLY A 58 5.81 -10.79 -5.92
C GLY A 58 6.98 -10.82 -4.94
N PHE A 59 7.47 -9.65 -4.56
CA PHE A 59 8.64 -9.52 -3.69
C PHE A 59 8.41 -10.13 -2.31
N GLY A 60 7.25 -9.91 -1.70
CA GLY A 60 6.91 -10.47 -0.40
C GLY A 60 6.96 -12.00 -0.40
N ASN A 61 6.26 -12.67 -1.33
CA ASN A 61 6.26 -14.12 -1.39
C ASN A 61 7.60 -14.74 -1.77
N PHE A 62 8.39 -14.05 -2.60
CA PHE A 62 9.69 -14.55 -3.01
C PHE A 62 10.77 -14.35 -1.93
N LEU A 63 10.85 -13.15 -1.35
CA LEU A 63 11.92 -12.79 -0.42
C LEU A 63 11.62 -13.22 1.01
N LEU A 64 10.35 -13.27 1.44
CA LEU A 64 10.05 -13.49 2.85
C LEU A 64 10.53 -14.86 3.38
N PRO A 65 10.28 -16.01 2.72
CA PRO A 65 10.82 -17.28 3.19
C PRO A 65 12.35 -17.26 3.28
N LEU A 66 13.01 -16.67 2.27
CA LEU A 66 14.47 -16.55 2.22
C LEU A 66 15.02 -15.71 3.38
N LEU A 67 14.37 -14.58 3.70
CA LEU A 67 14.77 -13.69 4.79
C LEU A 67 14.52 -14.30 6.18
N VAL A 68 13.51 -15.15 6.29
CA VAL A 68 13.14 -15.87 7.52
C VAL A 68 13.99 -17.14 7.70
N GLY A 69 14.62 -17.62 6.63
CA GLY A 69 15.39 -18.87 6.59
C GLY A 69 14.51 -20.12 6.53
N GLY A 70 13.25 -19.95 6.10
CA GLY A 70 12.29 -21.05 5.92
C GLY A 70 12.31 -21.59 4.49
N PRO A 71 11.92 -22.87 4.28
CA PRO A 71 11.90 -23.48 2.95
C PRO A 71 10.78 -22.94 2.04
N ASP A 72 9.68 -22.47 2.63
CA ASP A 72 8.51 -21.89 1.94
C ASP A 72 7.70 -21.04 2.93
N MET A 73 6.57 -20.50 2.50
CA MET A 73 5.54 -19.84 3.31
C MET A 73 4.79 -20.84 4.21
N ALA A 74 4.20 -20.35 5.30
CA ALA A 74 3.45 -21.17 6.26
C ALA A 74 2.19 -21.82 5.65
N PHE A 75 1.51 -21.10 4.74
CA PHE A 75 0.33 -21.58 4.03
C PHE A 75 0.51 -21.49 2.50
N PRO A 76 1.28 -22.38 1.85
CA PRO A 76 1.57 -22.30 0.42
C PRO A 76 0.33 -22.39 -0.47
N ARG A 77 -0.66 -23.20 -0.07
CA ARG A 77 -1.92 -23.35 -0.80
C ARG A 77 -2.79 -22.09 -0.74
N LEU A 78 -2.84 -21.44 0.43
CA LEU A 78 -3.55 -20.17 0.61
C LEU A 78 -2.93 -19.08 -0.28
N ASN A 79 -1.60 -19.11 -0.39
CA ASN A 79 -0.82 -18.19 -1.21
C ASN A 79 -1.09 -18.30 -2.71
N ASN A 80 -1.68 -19.42 -3.14
CA ASN A 80 -1.97 -19.72 -4.54
C ASN A 80 -3.45 -19.51 -4.90
N ILE A 81 -4.27 -18.96 -3.99
CA ILE A 81 -5.69 -18.67 -4.28
C ILE A 81 -5.79 -17.45 -5.21
N ILE A 82 -6.67 -17.61 -6.22
CA ILE A 82 -6.97 -16.80 -7.41
C ILE A 82 -6.41 -15.35 -7.43
N PRO A 83 -5.66 -14.96 -8.48
CA PRO A 83 -5.24 -13.58 -8.70
C PRO A 83 -6.43 -12.67 -9.08
N SER A 84 -6.52 -11.51 -8.42
CA SER A 84 -7.60 -10.51 -8.51
C SER A 84 -7.87 -9.93 -9.92
N LEU A 85 -6.97 -10.13 -10.89
CA LEU A 85 -7.08 -9.54 -12.23
C LEU A 85 -8.25 -10.07 -13.06
N LEU A 86 -8.51 -11.39 -13.02
CA LEU A 86 -9.54 -11.99 -13.87
C LEU A 86 -10.91 -11.37 -13.61
N LEU A 87 -11.17 -10.99 -12.35
CA LEU A 87 -12.42 -10.39 -11.93
C LEU A 87 -12.44 -8.86 -12.14
N PHE A 88 -11.29 -8.19 -12.14
CA PHE A 88 -11.20 -6.77 -12.48
C PHE A 88 -11.32 -6.49 -13.99
N VAL A 89 -10.69 -7.31 -14.84
CA VAL A 89 -10.84 -7.18 -16.30
C VAL A 89 -12.28 -7.52 -16.71
N PHE A 90 -12.89 -8.54 -16.09
CA PHE A 90 -14.31 -8.84 -16.26
C PHE A 90 -15.22 -7.68 -15.80
N SER A 91 -14.83 -6.95 -14.74
CA SER A 91 -15.51 -5.74 -14.30
C SER A 91 -15.40 -4.57 -15.28
N ALA A 92 -14.29 -4.43 -16.01
CA ALA A 92 -14.11 -3.37 -17.00
C ALA A 92 -14.92 -3.63 -18.30
N THR A 93 -15.27 -4.89 -18.57
CA THR A 93 -16.04 -5.29 -19.76
C THR A 93 -17.54 -5.40 -19.53
N ILE A 94 -18.01 -5.37 -18.28
CA ILE A 94 -19.44 -5.39 -17.93
C ILE A 94 -19.89 -3.98 -17.60
N GLU A 95 -20.83 -3.50 -18.41
CA GLU A 95 -21.48 -2.18 -18.45
C GLU A 95 -21.49 -1.34 -17.15
N ASN A 96 -21.19 -0.05 -17.30
CA ASN A 96 -21.75 1.10 -16.56
C ASN A 96 -21.95 0.98 -15.04
N GLY A 97 -21.06 0.31 -14.30
CA GLY A 97 -21.34 0.02 -12.89
C GLY A 97 -20.16 0.19 -11.96
N ALA A 98 -20.18 1.23 -11.12
CA ALA A 98 -19.39 1.28 -9.89
C ALA A 98 -19.52 0.00 -9.02
N GLY A 99 -20.61 -0.76 -9.17
CA GLY A 99 -20.86 -2.02 -8.46
C GLY A 99 -19.87 -3.16 -8.78
N THR A 100 -19.46 -3.33 -10.04
CA THR A 100 -18.49 -4.38 -10.42
C THR A 100 -17.07 -4.01 -9.95
N ALA A 101 -16.74 -2.71 -9.95
CA ALA A 101 -15.48 -2.21 -9.39
C ALA A 101 -15.39 -2.45 -7.87
N ILE A 102 -16.50 -2.28 -7.13
CA ILE A 102 -16.57 -2.60 -5.70
C ILE A 102 -16.29 -4.09 -5.46
N PHE A 103 -16.86 -4.99 -6.27
CA PHE A 103 -16.60 -6.42 -6.14
C PHE A 103 -15.13 -6.77 -6.44
N GLY A 104 -14.54 -6.17 -7.49
CA GLY A 104 -13.11 -6.32 -7.79
C GLY A 104 -12.19 -5.86 -6.64
N LEU A 105 -12.54 -4.76 -5.97
CA LEU A 105 -11.79 -4.26 -4.81
C LEU A 105 -11.94 -5.19 -3.58
N HIS A 106 -13.12 -5.77 -3.34
CA HIS A 106 -13.29 -6.77 -2.27
C HIS A 106 -12.38 -7.98 -2.48
N LEU A 107 -12.34 -8.50 -3.70
CA LEU A 107 -11.52 -9.68 -4.02
C LEU A 107 -10.02 -9.38 -3.90
N SER A 108 -9.60 -8.21 -4.38
CA SER A 108 -8.23 -7.73 -4.19
C SER A 108 -7.89 -7.55 -2.70
N GLY A 109 -8.84 -7.04 -1.90
CA GLY A 109 -8.73 -6.90 -0.46
C GLY A 109 -8.60 -8.24 0.26
N ILE A 110 -9.46 -9.20 -0.05
CA ILE A 110 -9.43 -10.56 0.52
C ILE A 110 -8.10 -11.26 0.20
N SER A 111 -7.64 -11.19 -1.05
CA SER A 111 -6.34 -11.75 -1.47
C SER A 111 -5.19 -11.15 -0.65
N SER A 112 -5.19 -9.82 -0.48
CA SER A 112 -4.15 -9.11 0.28
C SER A 112 -4.23 -9.41 1.79
N MET A 113 -5.42 -9.61 2.34
CA MET A 113 -5.62 -10.01 3.74
C MET A 113 -5.10 -11.43 4.01
N LEU A 114 -5.44 -12.39 3.15
CA LEU A 114 -4.95 -13.76 3.26
C LEU A 114 -3.42 -13.82 3.10
N GLY A 115 -2.87 -13.03 2.18
CA GLY A 115 -1.42 -12.83 2.05
C GLY A 115 -0.78 -12.26 3.32
N ALA A 116 -1.38 -11.22 3.92
CA ALA A 116 -0.90 -10.63 5.16
C ALA A 116 -0.93 -11.63 6.33
N MET A 117 -1.99 -12.43 6.47
CA MET A 117 -2.07 -13.50 7.47
C MET A 117 -0.97 -14.55 7.27
N ASN A 118 -0.75 -14.98 6.03
CA ASN A 118 0.31 -15.93 5.68
C ASN A 118 1.71 -15.36 5.98
N PHE A 119 1.92 -14.06 5.76
CA PHE A 119 3.19 -13.39 6.05
C PHE A 119 3.44 -13.36 7.55
N ILE A 120 2.43 -13.00 8.33
CA ILE A 120 2.52 -12.95 9.79
C ILE A 120 2.83 -14.34 10.35
N THR A 121 2.12 -15.38 9.91
CA THR A 121 2.38 -16.75 10.40
C THR A 121 3.75 -17.27 9.98
N THR A 122 4.19 -16.99 8.75
CA THR A 122 5.54 -17.34 8.28
C THR A 122 6.61 -16.65 9.13
N ILE A 123 6.48 -15.35 9.37
CA ILE A 123 7.42 -14.59 10.21
C ILE A 123 7.40 -15.12 11.64
N LEU A 124 6.25 -15.38 12.24
CA LEU A 124 6.20 -15.78 13.64
C LEU A 124 6.76 -17.19 13.86
N ASN A 125 6.42 -18.13 12.98
CA ASN A 125 6.59 -19.56 13.24
C ASN A 125 7.74 -20.23 12.46
N MET A 126 8.19 -19.67 11.33
CA MET A 126 9.16 -20.34 10.45
C MET A 126 10.56 -19.72 10.52
N ARG A 127 10.80 -18.79 11.44
CA ARG A 127 12.12 -18.16 11.63
C ARG A 127 13.19 -19.17 12.04
N SER A 128 14.31 -19.11 11.33
CA SER A 128 15.53 -19.78 11.77
C SER A 128 15.99 -19.28 13.14
N PRO A 129 16.56 -20.15 13.98
CA PRO A 129 17.12 -19.77 15.27
C PRO A 129 18.17 -18.65 15.10
N GLY A 130 17.97 -17.51 15.78
CA GLY A 130 18.87 -16.35 15.72
C GLY A 130 18.26 -15.08 15.11
N ILE A 131 17.15 -15.20 14.36
CA ILE A 131 16.46 -14.03 13.76
C ILE A 131 15.46 -13.40 14.75
N ARG A 132 15.77 -12.18 15.22
CA ARG A 132 14.89 -11.40 16.12
C ARG A 132 13.73 -10.73 15.37
N LEU A 133 12.55 -10.69 16.01
CA LEU A 133 11.27 -10.26 15.40
C LEU A 133 11.25 -8.80 14.91
N HIS A 134 11.94 -7.90 15.61
CA HIS A 134 11.86 -6.44 15.39
C HIS A 134 12.36 -5.97 14.02
N LYS A 135 12.95 -6.84 13.21
CA LYS A 135 13.47 -6.51 11.88
C LYS A 135 12.50 -6.79 10.71
N LEU A 136 11.42 -7.56 10.94
CA LEU A 136 10.67 -8.17 9.82
C LEU A 136 9.16 -7.86 9.78
N ALA A 137 8.54 -7.40 10.88
CA ALA A 137 7.09 -7.53 11.04
C ALA A 137 6.21 -6.33 10.59
N LEU A 138 6.78 -5.16 10.30
CA LEU A 138 5.96 -3.94 10.25
C LEU A 138 4.98 -3.87 9.07
N PHE A 139 5.32 -4.47 7.91
CA PHE A 139 4.54 -4.28 6.69
C PHE A 139 3.26 -5.13 6.63
N ALA A 140 3.29 -6.37 7.12
CA ALA A 140 2.14 -7.28 7.06
C ALA A 140 1.03 -6.91 8.07
N VAL A 141 1.40 -6.34 9.23
CA VAL A 141 0.45 -5.94 10.27
C VAL A 141 -0.43 -4.78 9.80
N LEU A 142 0.15 -3.81 9.08
CA LEU A 142 -0.59 -2.67 8.56
C LEU A 142 -1.68 -3.10 7.58
N LEU A 143 -1.37 -4.02 6.66
CA LEU A 143 -2.34 -4.53 5.67
C LEU A 143 -3.50 -5.28 6.32
N LEU A 144 -3.22 -6.10 7.34
CA LEU A 144 -4.25 -6.85 8.06
C LEU A 144 -5.24 -5.93 8.77
N LEU A 145 -4.76 -4.81 9.32
CA LEU A 145 -5.59 -3.87 10.07
C LEU A 145 -6.32 -2.85 9.19
N SER A 146 -5.75 -2.45 8.05
CA SER A 146 -6.34 -1.40 7.21
C SER A 146 -7.36 -1.91 6.20
N LEU A 147 -7.19 -3.11 5.64
CA LEU A 147 -8.07 -3.62 4.58
C LEU A 147 -9.51 -3.96 5.03
N PRO A 148 -9.76 -4.44 6.27
CA PRO A 148 -11.13 -4.59 6.77
C PRO A 148 -11.91 -3.27 6.80
N VAL A 149 -11.22 -2.15 7.06
CA VAL A 149 -11.84 -0.80 7.05
C VAL A 149 -12.33 -0.45 5.66
N LEU A 150 -11.46 -0.65 4.66
CA LEU A 150 -11.81 -0.43 3.26
C LEU A 150 -13.00 -1.31 2.87
N ALA A 151 -12.91 -2.62 3.13
CA ALA A 151 -13.96 -3.60 2.82
C ALA A 151 -15.31 -3.24 3.44
N GLY A 152 -15.32 -2.83 4.71
CA GLY A 152 -16.53 -2.36 5.40
C GLY A 152 -17.13 -1.12 4.71
N GLY A 153 -16.30 -0.12 4.40
CA GLY A 153 -16.73 1.08 3.68
C GLY A 153 -17.36 0.77 2.32
N ILE A 154 -16.69 -0.02 1.48
CA ILE A 154 -17.20 -0.36 0.15
C ILE A 154 -18.39 -1.34 0.19
N THR A 155 -18.52 -2.16 1.23
CA THR A 155 -19.73 -2.98 1.46
C THR A 155 -20.93 -2.10 1.78
N MET A 156 -20.77 -1.10 2.66
CA MET A 156 -21.87 -0.16 2.97
C MET A 156 -22.31 0.63 1.74
N VAL A 157 -21.38 1.04 0.87
CA VAL A 157 -21.73 1.67 -0.41
C VAL A 157 -22.49 0.70 -1.31
N LEU A 158 -22.08 -0.57 -1.36
CA LEU A 158 -22.77 -1.59 -2.14
C LEU A 158 -24.20 -1.83 -1.62
N THR A 159 -24.38 -1.88 -0.30
CA THR A 159 -25.71 -2.08 0.30
C THR A 159 -26.63 -0.89 0.08
N ASP A 160 -26.11 0.34 0.11
CA ASP A 160 -26.92 1.53 -0.18
C ASP A 160 -27.42 1.50 -1.62
N ARG A 161 -26.57 1.06 -2.55
CA ARG A 161 -26.89 1.00 -3.98
C ARG A 161 -27.84 -0.14 -4.37
N ASN A 162 -27.81 -1.26 -3.64
CA ASN A 162 -28.45 -2.50 -4.09
C ASN A 162 -29.51 -3.06 -3.13
N PHE A 163 -29.49 -2.66 -1.87
CA PHE A 163 -30.32 -3.22 -0.81
C PHE A 163 -31.12 -2.15 -0.05
N ASN A 164 -31.20 -0.93 -0.58
CA ASN A 164 -31.92 0.21 0.00
C ASN A 164 -31.52 0.50 1.46
N THR A 165 -30.26 0.26 1.81
CA THR A 165 -29.71 0.79 3.07
C THR A 165 -29.42 2.28 2.91
N SER A 166 -29.21 2.98 4.02
CA SER A 166 -28.96 4.42 4.03
C SER A 166 -27.76 4.77 4.92
N PHE A 167 -26.62 4.12 4.71
CA PHE A 167 -25.38 4.39 5.44
C PHE A 167 -24.81 5.77 5.08
N PHE A 168 -24.91 6.18 3.81
CA PHE A 168 -24.37 7.44 3.29
C PHE A 168 -25.43 8.35 2.66
N GLU A 169 -26.67 7.88 2.53
CA GLU A 169 -27.80 8.67 2.01
C GLU A 169 -28.26 9.72 3.04
N VAL A 170 -28.12 11.00 2.69
CA VAL A 170 -28.46 12.14 3.57
C VAL A 170 -29.95 12.14 3.96
N ALA A 171 -30.82 11.64 3.08
CA ALA A 171 -32.27 11.57 3.29
C ALA A 171 -32.70 10.53 4.34
N GLY A 172 -31.86 9.55 4.67
CA GLY A 172 -32.13 8.51 5.68
C GLY A 172 -31.68 8.85 7.10
N GLY A 173 -31.14 10.05 7.32
CA GLY A 173 -30.49 10.45 8.57
C GLY A 173 -28.99 10.17 8.53
N VAL A 174 -28.20 11.18 8.88
CA VAL A 174 -26.73 11.12 8.86
C VAL A 174 -26.25 10.24 10.00
N TYR A 175 -25.94 8.98 9.70
CA TYR A 175 -25.20 8.11 10.59
C TYR A 175 -23.90 7.72 9.91
N ILE A 176 -22.79 8.32 10.37
CA ILE A 176 -21.45 7.80 10.09
C ILE A 176 -21.33 6.45 10.85
N LEU A 177 -21.95 5.41 10.30
CA LEU A 177 -22.14 4.10 10.93
C LEU A 177 -20.84 3.28 11.00
N ILE A 178 -19.77 3.75 10.37
CA ILE A 178 -18.43 3.16 10.47
C ILE A 178 -17.82 3.38 11.87
N ILE A 179 -18.12 4.51 12.53
CA ILE A 179 -17.55 4.84 13.86
C ILE A 179 -18.09 3.89 14.95
N PRO A 180 -19.41 3.61 15.01
CA PRO A 180 -19.94 2.55 15.88
C PRO A 180 -19.34 1.17 15.62
N GLY A 181 -19.09 0.80 14.35
CA GLY A 181 -18.47 -0.48 13.98
C GLY A 181 -17.06 -0.65 14.55
N PHE A 182 -16.21 0.37 14.45
CA PHE A 182 -14.89 0.37 15.10
C PHE A 182 -14.98 0.35 16.63
N GLY A 183 -15.96 1.05 17.19
CA GLY A 183 -16.27 0.99 18.62
C GLY A 183 -16.60 -0.42 19.09
N ILE A 184 -17.46 -1.15 18.36
CA ILE A 184 -17.88 -2.52 18.72
C ILE A 184 -16.71 -3.51 18.58
N ILE A 185 -15.97 -3.47 17.47
CA ILE A 185 -14.84 -4.39 17.27
C ILE A 185 -13.75 -4.15 18.33
N SER A 186 -13.41 -2.89 18.59
CA SER A 186 -12.38 -2.54 19.58
C SER A 186 -12.79 -2.91 21.02
N THR A 187 -14.07 -2.73 21.37
CA THR A 187 -14.61 -3.13 22.69
C THR A 187 -14.72 -4.65 22.85
N VAL A 188 -15.11 -5.40 21.82
CA VAL A 188 -15.13 -6.88 21.84
C VAL A 188 -13.72 -7.45 22.00
N ILE A 189 -12.73 -6.90 21.29
CA ILE A 189 -11.33 -7.33 21.42
C ILE A 189 -10.77 -6.96 22.81
N ALA A 190 -11.09 -5.78 23.34
CA ALA A 190 -10.67 -5.38 24.69
C ALA A 190 -11.27 -6.29 25.76
N ALA A 191 -12.57 -6.59 25.65
CA ALA A 191 -13.26 -7.51 26.55
C ALA A 191 -12.70 -8.93 26.48
N GLY A 192 -12.42 -9.44 25.27
CA GLY A 192 -11.85 -10.78 25.07
C GLY A 192 -10.38 -10.91 25.48
N SER A 193 -9.64 -9.81 25.57
CA SER A 193 -8.21 -9.80 25.92
C SER A 193 -7.91 -9.38 27.36
N GLY A 194 -8.91 -8.90 28.10
CA GLY A 194 -8.75 -8.36 29.46
C GLY A 194 -7.86 -7.11 29.52
N LYS A 195 -7.68 -6.41 28.39
CA LYS A 195 -6.81 -5.24 28.26
C LYS A 195 -7.56 -4.09 27.61
N ASN A 196 -7.23 -2.86 28.01
CA ASN A 196 -7.75 -1.66 27.36
C ASN A 196 -7.27 -1.56 25.91
N VAL A 197 -8.07 -0.91 25.06
CA VAL A 197 -7.73 -0.65 23.65
C VAL A 197 -6.47 0.22 23.57
N PHE A 198 -5.38 -0.34 23.05
CA PHE A 198 -4.12 0.39 22.89
C PHE A 198 -4.28 1.50 21.84
N GLY A 199 -3.93 2.73 22.22
CA GLY A 199 -3.99 3.87 21.30
C GLY A 199 -5.40 4.25 20.84
N TYR A 200 -6.43 4.05 21.68
CA TYR A 200 -7.84 4.34 21.36
C TYR A 200 -8.05 5.72 20.71
N LEU A 201 -7.49 6.78 21.30
CA LEU A 201 -7.55 8.13 20.74
C LEU A 201 -6.88 8.18 19.36
N GLY A 202 -5.69 7.59 19.19
CA GLY A 202 -4.99 7.55 17.91
C GLY A 202 -5.77 6.84 16.79
N MET A 203 -6.52 5.77 17.08
CA MET A 203 -7.36 5.07 16.10
C MET A 203 -8.61 5.85 15.69
N VAL A 204 -9.35 6.42 16.65
CA VAL A 204 -10.52 7.26 16.38
C VAL A 204 -10.15 8.45 15.50
N TYR A 205 -8.95 8.98 15.72
CA TYR A 205 -8.49 10.19 15.07
C TYR A 205 -7.81 9.92 13.71
N ALA A 206 -7.02 8.87 13.50
CA ALA A 206 -6.32 8.60 12.22
C ALA A 206 -7.22 8.62 10.95
N MET A 207 -8.52 8.40 11.10
CA MET A 207 -9.54 8.43 10.04
C MET A 207 -9.80 9.83 9.45
N ILE A 208 -9.32 10.92 10.05
CA ILE A 208 -9.84 12.29 9.82
C ILE A 208 -8.89 13.20 8.98
N HIS A 209 -7.62 12.83 8.78
CA HIS A 209 -6.61 13.70 8.15
C HIS A 209 -6.77 13.94 6.64
N HIS A 210 -7.62 13.17 5.94
CA HIS A 210 -8.01 13.42 4.55
C HIS A 210 -9.25 14.32 4.43
N MET A 211 -9.86 14.70 5.56
CA MET A 211 -11.17 15.35 5.65
C MET A 211 -11.09 16.77 6.24
N TYR A 212 -9.96 17.47 6.16
CA TYR A 212 -9.77 18.77 6.82
C TYR A 212 -10.82 19.84 6.48
N THR A 213 -11.47 19.73 5.33
CA THR A 213 -12.46 20.68 4.82
C THR A 213 -13.91 20.31 5.17
N VAL A 214 -14.17 19.19 5.87
CA VAL A 214 -15.55 18.74 6.17
C VAL A 214 -16.19 19.44 7.39
N GLY A 215 -15.57 20.50 7.91
CA GLY A 215 -16.11 21.26 9.04
C GLY A 215 -15.68 20.77 10.42
N LEU A 216 -14.47 20.21 10.53
CA LEU A 216 -13.89 19.80 11.81
C LEU A 216 -13.54 21.02 12.69
N ASP A 217 -13.60 20.82 14.01
CA ASP A 217 -13.18 21.83 14.99
C ASP A 217 -11.67 22.15 14.87
N VAL A 218 -11.28 23.31 15.38
CA VAL A 218 -9.91 23.83 15.25
C VAL A 218 -8.88 22.92 15.93
N ASP A 219 -9.21 22.38 17.10
CA ASP A 219 -8.30 21.57 17.90
C ASP A 219 -8.00 20.22 17.23
N THR A 220 -9.04 19.58 16.69
CA THR A 220 -8.93 18.36 15.89
C THR A 220 -8.03 18.57 14.67
N ARG A 221 -8.20 19.67 13.93
CA ARG A 221 -7.35 19.97 12.76
C ARG A 221 -5.90 20.25 13.14
N ALA A 222 -5.68 21.01 14.21
CA ALA A 222 -4.35 21.35 14.71
C ALA A 222 -3.57 20.09 15.12
N TYR A 223 -4.24 19.17 15.82
CA TYR A 223 -3.66 17.89 16.22
C TYR A 223 -3.21 17.03 15.02
N PHE A 224 -4.06 16.83 14.00
CA PHE A 224 -3.67 16.03 12.83
C PHE A 224 -2.60 16.67 11.99
N THR A 225 -2.60 18.01 11.91
CA THR A 225 -1.53 18.73 11.23
C THR A 225 -0.20 18.40 11.91
N ALA A 226 -0.15 18.46 13.25
CA ALA A 226 1.03 18.08 14.02
C ALA A 226 1.39 16.59 13.86
N ALA A 227 0.42 15.68 13.96
CA ALA A 227 0.67 14.23 13.84
C ALA A 227 1.22 13.84 12.46
N THR A 228 0.68 14.45 11.38
CA THR A 228 1.15 14.22 10.00
C THR A 228 2.58 14.72 9.81
N LEU A 229 2.89 15.89 10.36
CA LEU A 229 4.25 16.44 10.32
C LEU A 229 5.24 15.57 11.10
N ILE A 230 4.84 15.01 12.24
CA ILE A 230 5.68 14.10 13.03
C ILE A 230 6.03 12.83 12.24
N ILE A 231 5.08 12.25 11.48
CA ILE A 231 5.33 11.05 10.65
C ILE A 231 6.19 11.39 9.42
N ALA A 232 6.08 12.60 8.89
CA ALA A 232 6.89 13.06 7.76
C ALA A 232 8.39 13.11 8.11
N VAL A 233 8.77 13.43 9.35
CA VAL A 233 10.18 13.55 9.77
C VAL A 233 10.96 12.23 9.65
N PRO A 234 10.53 11.10 10.27
CA PRO A 234 11.20 9.81 10.10
C PRO A 234 11.21 9.30 8.65
N THR A 235 10.15 9.61 7.89
CA THR A 235 10.01 9.20 6.49
C THR A 235 10.96 9.99 5.59
N GLY A 236 11.03 11.31 5.78
CA GLY A 236 11.97 12.20 5.10
C GLY A 236 13.41 11.80 5.37
N ILE A 237 13.78 11.51 6.63
CA ILE A 237 15.13 11.04 6.96
C ILE A 237 15.50 9.75 6.22
N LYS A 238 14.57 8.80 6.07
CA LYS A 238 14.80 7.57 5.30
C LYS A 238 14.96 7.83 3.81
N ILE A 239 14.13 8.70 3.22
CA ILE A 239 14.17 9.04 1.80
C ILE A 239 15.44 9.83 1.46
N PHE A 240 15.79 10.85 2.24
CA PHE A 240 17.01 11.63 2.02
C PHE A 240 18.26 10.76 2.14
N ARG A 241 18.29 9.81 3.09
CA ARG A 241 19.38 8.82 3.17
C ARG A 241 19.43 7.92 1.93
N PHE A 242 18.29 7.45 1.42
CA PHE A 242 18.23 6.65 0.20
C PHE A 242 18.67 7.43 -1.04
N VAL A 243 18.14 8.64 -1.25
CA VAL A 243 18.46 9.47 -2.42
C VAL A 243 19.94 9.85 -2.43
N VAL A 244 20.49 10.33 -1.31
CA VAL A 244 21.91 10.71 -1.24
C VAL A 244 22.83 9.50 -1.49
N LEU A 245 22.55 8.32 -0.91
CA LEU A 245 23.34 7.12 -1.16
C LEU A 245 23.19 6.57 -2.58
N PHE A 246 21.96 6.54 -3.11
CA PHE A 246 21.70 6.08 -4.48
C PHE A 246 22.35 6.99 -5.50
N THR A 247 22.34 8.31 -5.27
CA THR A 247 23.02 9.27 -6.14
C THR A 247 24.54 9.13 -6.05
N ILE A 248 25.13 8.96 -4.85
CA ILE A 248 26.59 8.82 -4.70
C ILE A 248 27.10 7.46 -5.20
N GLY A 249 26.46 6.36 -4.80
CA GLY A 249 26.79 5.00 -5.27
C GLY A 249 26.46 4.78 -6.74
N GLY A 250 25.39 5.41 -7.24
CA GLY A 250 25.04 5.43 -8.65
C GLY A 250 26.05 6.21 -9.49
N LEU A 251 26.50 7.39 -9.04
CA LEU A 251 27.56 8.15 -9.71
C LEU A 251 28.88 7.37 -9.73
N SER A 252 29.26 6.72 -8.63
CA SER A 252 30.50 5.92 -8.60
C SER A 252 30.40 4.66 -9.47
N GLY A 253 29.20 4.07 -9.60
CA GLY A 253 28.92 3.01 -10.57
C GLY A 253 29.07 3.45 -12.03
N VAL A 254 28.65 4.68 -12.37
CA VAL A 254 28.87 5.26 -13.70
C VAL A 254 30.36 5.50 -13.98
N VAL A 255 31.15 5.86 -12.95
CA VAL A 255 32.61 5.98 -13.06
C VAL A 255 33.28 4.62 -13.31
N LEU A 256 32.81 3.55 -12.67
CA LEU A 256 33.28 2.18 -12.91
C LEU A 256 32.85 1.60 -14.26
N ALA A 257 31.75 2.09 -14.85
CA ALA A 257 31.34 1.68 -16.19
C ALA A 257 32.29 2.21 -17.30
N ASN A 258 33.24 3.10 -16.95
CA ASN A 258 34.27 3.57 -17.86
C ASN A 258 35.48 2.61 -17.85
N ALA A 259 35.65 1.87 -18.96
CA ALA A 259 36.74 0.90 -19.12
C ALA A 259 38.15 1.48 -18.93
N SER A 260 38.38 2.78 -19.18
CA SER A 260 39.70 3.42 -18.98
C SER A 260 39.99 3.67 -17.50
N LEU A 261 38.96 3.94 -16.71
CA LEU A 261 39.05 4.17 -15.28
C LEU A 261 38.96 2.86 -14.49
N ASP A 262 38.27 1.84 -15.00
CA ASP A 262 38.20 0.51 -14.37
C ASP A 262 39.60 -0.10 -14.22
N VAL A 263 40.51 0.06 -15.18
CA VAL A 263 41.92 -0.39 -15.05
C VAL A 263 42.60 0.18 -13.79
N ALA A 264 42.23 1.40 -13.37
CA ALA A 264 42.79 2.04 -12.18
C ALA A 264 42.10 1.64 -10.87
N PHE A 265 40.85 1.13 -10.92
CA PHE A 265 40.01 0.88 -9.75
C PHE A 265 39.62 -0.60 -9.55
N HIS A 266 39.84 -1.47 -10.54
CA HIS A 266 39.57 -2.90 -10.50
C HIS A 266 40.25 -3.54 -9.29
N ASP A 267 39.52 -4.37 -8.56
CA ASP A 267 39.96 -5.05 -7.33
C ASP A 267 40.45 -4.14 -6.18
N LYS A 268 40.19 -2.82 -6.24
CA LYS A 268 40.52 -1.88 -5.16
C LYS A 268 39.32 -1.59 -4.27
N HIS A 269 39.60 -0.98 -3.11
CA HIS A 269 38.58 -0.50 -2.16
C HIS A 269 37.55 0.46 -2.78
N TYR A 270 37.81 1.03 -3.97
CA TYR A 270 36.85 1.86 -4.69
C TYR A 270 35.67 1.07 -5.29
N VAL A 271 35.93 -0.14 -5.81
CA VAL A 271 34.89 -1.09 -6.25
C VAL A 271 34.08 -1.55 -5.04
N LEU A 272 34.78 -1.87 -3.93
CA LEU A 272 34.15 -2.21 -2.67
C LEU A 272 33.28 -1.07 -2.13
N PHE A 273 33.77 0.18 -2.15
CA PHE A 273 33.03 1.37 -1.74
C PHE A 273 31.78 1.60 -2.59
N THR A 274 31.86 1.40 -3.90
CA THR A 274 30.70 1.52 -4.81
C THR A 274 29.65 0.45 -4.50
N ILE A 275 30.07 -0.80 -4.35
CA ILE A 275 29.18 -1.91 -3.99
C ILE A 275 28.60 -1.71 -2.58
N PHE A 276 29.41 -1.24 -1.61
CA PHE A 276 28.98 -1.01 -0.23
C PHE A 276 28.10 0.23 -0.07
N SER A 277 28.31 1.31 -0.84
CA SER A 277 27.41 2.48 -0.83
C SER A 277 26.05 2.17 -1.45
N ILE A 278 25.97 1.15 -2.31
CA ILE A 278 24.71 0.61 -2.83
C ILE A 278 24.09 -0.42 -1.85
N LEU A 279 24.89 -1.22 -1.13
CA LEU A 279 24.42 -2.36 -0.32
C LEU A 279 24.31 -2.14 1.20
N LEU A 280 24.98 -1.16 1.80
CA LEU A 280 24.95 -0.98 3.26
C LEU A 280 23.69 -0.26 3.74
N LEU A 281 22.78 -1.04 4.30
CA LEU A 281 22.60 -1.03 5.76
C LEU A 281 22.29 -2.45 6.26
N ASN A 282 23.28 -3.15 6.81
CA ASN A 282 22.96 -4.19 7.80
C ASN A 282 24.03 -4.35 8.89
N ASN A 283 24.55 -3.24 9.43
CA ASN A 283 25.21 -3.34 10.73
C ASN A 283 24.83 -2.20 11.69
N ASN A 284 24.30 -2.61 12.84
CA ASN A 284 23.54 -1.85 13.82
C ASN A 284 24.40 -0.94 14.73
N ASN A 285 25.53 -0.39 14.28
CA ASN A 285 26.51 0.21 15.19
C ASN A 285 26.90 1.67 14.93
N ILE A 286 25.97 2.49 14.42
CA ILE A 286 26.17 3.94 14.41
C ILE A 286 25.06 4.56 15.25
N ARG A 287 25.38 4.83 16.52
CA ARG A 287 24.62 5.71 17.41
C ARG A 287 25.00 7.16 17.07
N TRP A 288 24.03 7.95 16.66
CA TRP A 288 24.02 9.40 16.85
C TRP A 288 22.70 9.73 17.53
#